data_AF-A0A258CQA9-F1
#
_entry.id   AF-A0A258CQA9-F1
#
_cell.length_a   1.000
_cell.length_b   1.000
_cell.length_c   1.000
_cell.angle_alpha   90.00
_cell.angle_beta   90.00
_cell.angle_gamma   90.00
#
_symmetry.space_group_name_H-M   'P 1'
#
loop_
_entity.id
_entity.type
_entity.pdbx_description
1 polymer ?
#
loop_
_entity_poly.entity_id
_entity_poly.type
_entity_poly.pdbx_seq_one_letter_code
_entity_poly.pdbx_strand_id
1 'polypeptide(L)' 'VDTYRPFFVLGEVPNSGQFPYVPGMTVQTAVAIAGGFTPRGQRSYAEVTRQIEDQLVTASVPITYAVQPGDTIVIKERWF' A
#
# COMPACT_ATOMS: atom_id res chain seq x y z
N VAL A 1 -4.76 15.12 -19.53
CA VAL A 1 -4.24 15.05 -18.15
C VAL A 1 -3.78 13.62 -17.93
N ASP A 2 -2.49 13.37 -18.05
CA ASP A 2 -1.93 12.04 -17.79
C ASP A 2 -2.05 11.75 -16.29
N THR A 3 -3.02 10.91 -15.94
CA THR A 3 -3.26 10.51 -14.56
C THR A 3 -2.44 9.25 -14.32
N TYR A 4 -1.60 9.25 -13.29
CA TYR A 4 -0.87 8.05 -12.88
C TYR A 4 -1.82 6.89 -12.65
N ARG A 5 -1.35 5.66 -12.89
CA ARG A 5 -2.11 4.47 -12.50
C ARG A 5 -2.41 4.55 -11.00
N PRO A 6 -3.66 4.31 -10.58
CA PRO A 6 -4.01 4.29 -9.18
C PRO A 6 -3.27 3.15 -8.47
N PHE A 7 -3.23 3.23 -7.14
CA PHE A 7 -2.75 2.14 -6.29
C PHE A 7 -3.92 1.58 -5.48
N PHE A 8 -3.71 0.41 -4.88
CA PHE A 8 -4.73 -0.29 -4.11
C PHE A 8 -4.25 -0.50 -2.68
N VAL A 9 -5.15 -0.36 -1.71
CA VAL A 9 -4.90 -0.69 -0.31
C VAL A 9 -5.93 -1.71 0.15
N LEU A 10 -5.45 -2.77 0.82
CA LEU A 10 -6.24 -3.89 1.31
C LEU A 10 -5.80 -4.28 2.74
N GLY A 11 -6.67 -5.01 3.43
CA GLY A 11 -6.38 -5.60 4.73
C GLY A 11 -6.77 -4.69 5.89
N GLU A 12 -5.90 -4.58 6.89
CA GLU A 12 -6.16 -3.91 8.17
C GLU A 12 -6.09 -2.37 8.08
N VAL A 13 -6.98 -1.81 7.26
CA VAL A 13 -7.26 -0.38 7.13
C VAL A 13 -8.78 -0.12 7.17
N PRO A 14 -9.25 1.05 7.64
CA PRO A 14 -10.68 1.35 7.66
C PRO A 14 -11.32 1.40 6.27
N ASN A 15 -10.63 1.99 5.29
CA ASN A 15 -11.12 2.11 3.92
C ASN A 15 -10.18 1.36 2.97
N SER A 16 -10.56 0.15 2.59
CA SER A 16 -9.89 -0.59 1.51
C SER A 16 -10.42 -0.14 0.15
N GLY A 17 -9.58 -0.21 -0.88
CA GLY A 17 -9.98 0.12 -2.25
C GLY A 17 -8.89 0.76 -3.08
N GLN A 18 -9.32 1.42 -4.15
CA GLN A 18 -8.46 2.11 -5.11
C GLN A 18 -8.30 3.58 -4.73
N PHE A 19 -7.07 4.09 -4.80
CA PHE A 19 -6.73 5.46 -4.46
C PHE A 19 -5.87 6.13 -5.55
N PRO A 20 -6.02 7.46 -5.74
CA PRO A 20 -5.18 8.20 -6.67
C PRO A 20 -3.74 8.26 -6.19
N TYR A 21 -2.80 7.99 -7.09
CA TYR A 21 -1.37 8.06 -6.78
C TYR A 21 -0.86 9.50 -6.76
N VAL A 22 -0.02 9.82 -5.77
CA VAL A 22 0.71 11.08 -5.67
C VAL A 22 2.22 10.81 -5.69
N PRO A 23 3.01 11.46 -6.57
CA PRO A 23 4.46 11.26 -6.62
C PRO A 23 5.15 11.49 -5.27
N GLY A 24 6.08 10.59 -4.92
CA GLY A 24 6.87 10.68 -3.69
C GLY A 24 6.17 10.15 -2.44
N MET A 25 4.98 9.56 -2.57
CA MET A 25 4.26 8.98 -1.45
C MET A 25 4.85 7.63 -1.00
N THR A 26 4.66 7.31 0.27
CA THR A 26 5.08 6.05 0.90
C THR A 26 3.88 5.18 1.29
N VAL A 27 4.13 3.92 1.65
CA VAL A 27 3.11 3.02 2.21
C VAL A 27 2.42 3.66 3.42
N GLN A 28 3.16 4.34 4.29
CA GLN A 28 2.61 5.05 5.44
C GLN A 28 1.60 6.13 5.02
N THR A 29 1.92 6.93 4.00
CA THR A 29 0.98 7.95 3.49
C THR A 29 -0.20 7.33 2.74
N ALA A 30 0.00 6.20 2.04
CA ALA A 30 -1.08 5.42 1.44
C ALA A 30 -2.08 4.93 2.49
N VAL A 31 -1.59 4.38 3.61
CA VAL A 31 -2.43 3.97 4.73
C VAL A 31 -3.14 5.16 5.37
N ALA A 32 -2.47 6.32 5.50
CA ALA A 32 -3.11 7.53 6.00
C ALA A 32 -4.30 7.97 5.13
N ILE A 33 -4.16 7.91 3.80
CA ILE A 33 -5.26 8.18 2.84
C ILE A 33 -6.40 7.17 3.02
N ALA A 34 -6.07 5.90 3.31
CA ALA A 34 -7.04 4.84 3.61
C ALA A 34 -7.74 4.97 4.99
N GLY A 35 -7.42 6.02 5.77
CA GLY A 35 -8.01 6.26 7.10
C GLY A 35 -7.17 5.75 8.27
N GLY A 36 -5.89 5.41 8.03
CA GLY A 36 -4.97 4.91 9.03
C GLY A 36 -4.99 3.38 9.17
N PHE A 37 -4.24 2.88 10.17
CA PHE A 37 -4.26 1.46 10.52
C PHE A 37 -5.46 1.16 11.41
N THR A 38 -6.08 -0.02 11.26
CA THR A 38 -6.99 -0.53 12.30
C THR A 38 -6.21 -0.82 13.60
N PRO A 39 -6.90 -1.06 14.72
CA PRO A 39 -6.23 -1.49 15.96
C PRO A 39 -5.38 -2.76 15.82
N ARG A 40 -5.71 -3.63 14.86
CA ARG A 40 -5.01 -4.90 14.63
C ARG A 40 -4.01 -4.86 13.48
N GLY A 41 -3.91 -3.74 12.75
CA GLY A 41 -3.00 -3.63 11.61
C GLY A 41 -1.53 -3.68 12.00
N GLN A 42 -0.74 -4.38 11.18
CA GLN A 42 0.72 -4.34 11.22
C GLN A 42 1.21 -2.92 10.90
N ARG A 43 2.08 -2.38 11.76
CA ARG A 43 2.56 -0.99 11.67
C ARG A 43 4.02 -0.87 11.26
N SER A 44 4.79 -1.95 11.23
CA SER A 44 6.21 -1.90 10.85
C SER A 44 6.45 -2.20 9.38
N TYR A 45 5.63 -3.05 8.76
CA TYR A 45 5.76 -3.44 7.36
C TYR A 45 4.40 -3.63 6.68
N ALA A 46 4.43 -3.66 5.36
CA ALA A 46 3.32 -4.05 4.50
C ALA A 46 3.80 -5.04 3.44
N GLU A 47 2.88 -5.83 2.89
CA GLU A 47 3.14 -6.56 1.64
C GLU A 47 2.81 -5.64 0.47
N VAL A 48 3.75 -5.45 -0.45
CA VAL A 48 3.53 -4.70 -1.69
C VAL A 48 3.69 -5.65 -2.86
N THR A 49 2.66 -5.72 -3.69
CA THR A 49 2.70 -6.42 -4.98
C THR A 49 2.82 -5.40 -6.10
N ARG A 50 3.79 -5.60 -7.00
CA ARG A 50 4.10 -4.74 -8.13
C ARG A 50 4.40 -5.57 -9.38
N GLN A 51 3.99 -5.09 -10.55
CA GLN A 51 4.42 -5.66 -11.82
C GLN A 51 5.80 -5.12 -12.19
N ILE A 52 6.79 -6.02 -12.30
CA ILE A 52 8.16 -5.73 -12.72
C ILE A 52 8.47 -6.66 -13.89
N GLU A 53 8.80 -6.12 -15.07
CA GLU A 53 9.14 -6.92 -16.26
C GLU A 53 8.08 -8.01 -16.58
N ASP A 54 6.80 -7.62 -16.51
CA ASP A 54 5.63 -8.49 -16.69
C ASP A 54 5.45 -9.64 -15.66
N GLN A 55 6.21 -9.60 -14.57
CA GLN A 55 6.04 -10.50 -13.44
C GLN A 55 5.46 -9.77 -12.24
N LEU A 56 4.50 -10.40 -11.55
CA LEU A 56 4.01 -9.92 -10.27
C LEU A 56 5.00 -10.32 -9.17
N VAL A 57 5.64 -9.32 -8.58
CA VAL A 57 6.56 -9.49 -7.45
C VAL A 57 5.87 -8.99 -6.20
N THR A 58 5.81 -9.83 -5.17
CA THR A 58 5.31 -9.47 -3.85
C THR A 58 6.46 -9.46 -2.85
N ALA A 59 6.62 -8.37 -2.11
CA ALA A 59 7.66 -8.21 -1.11
C ALA A 59 7.12 -7.60 0.19
N SER A 60 7.69 -8.02 1.32
CA SER A 60 7.49 -7.32 2.60
C SER A 60 8.43 -6.13 2.67
N VAL A 61 7.86 -4.94 2.84
CA VAL A 61 8.60 -3.67 2.81
C VAL A 61 8.27 -2.84 4.05
N PRO A 62 9.21 -2.01 4.55
CA PRO A 62 8.91 -1.10 5.65
C PRO A 62 7.82 -0.11 5.25
N ILE A 63 7.06 0.41 6.21
CA ILE A 63 6.00 1.41 5.94
C ILE A 63 6.54 2.70 5.30
N THR A 64 7.85 2.96 5.36
CA THR A 64 8.52 4.09 4.71
C THR A 64 8.83 3.84 3.23
N TYR A 65 8.57 2.64 2.71
CA TYR A 65 8.83 2.28 1.33
C TYR A 65 8.00 3.12 0.37
N ALA A 66 8.62 3.53 -0.74
CA ALA A 66 7.98 4.35 -1.77
C ALA A 66 6.97 3.53 -2.58
N VAL A 67 5.75 4.07 -2.69
CA VAL A 67 4.70 3.51 -3.53
C VAL A 67 4.96 3.90 -4.98
N GLN A 68 4.59 3.03 -5.91
CA GLN A 68 4.61 3.30 -7.34
C GLN A 68 3.20 3.14 -7.94
N PRO A 69 2.95 3.78 -9.10
CA PRO A 69 1.68 3.62 -9.81
C PRO A 69 1.37 2.15 -10.09
N GLY A 70 0.17 1.69 -9.74
CA GLY A 70 -0.26 0.31 -9.93
C GLY A 70 0.11 -0.65 -8.79
N ASP A 71 0.76 -0.18 -7.72
CA ASP A 71 1.04 -1.01 -6.56
C ASP A 71 -0.24 -1.50 -5.87
N THR A 72 -0.19 -2.71 -5.34
CA THR A 72 -1.17 -3.24 -4.39
C THR A 72 -0.51 -3.39 -3.03
N ILE A 73 -1.04 -2.69 -2.03
CA ILE A 73 -0.53 -2.64 -0.66
C ILE A 73 -1.48 -3.45 0.23
N VAL A 74 -0.95 -4.42 0.95
CA VAL A 74 -1.71 -5.23 1.91
C VAL A 74 -1.15 -5.02 3.31
N ILE A 75 -2.00 -4.52 4.20
CA ILE A 75 -1.71 -4.43 5.63
C ILE A 75 -2.21 -5.71 6.30
N LYS A 76 -1.29 -6.52 6.82
CA LYS A 76 -1.64 -7.75 7.55
C LYS A 76 -2.14 -7.46 8.95
N GLU A 77 -2.86 -8.43 9.51
CA GLU A 77 -3.11 -8.49 10.94
C GLU A 77 -1.80 -8.71 11.71
N ARG A 78 -1.71 -8.07 12.87
CA ARG A 78 -0.60 -8.23 13.81
C ARG A 78 -0.80 -9.52 14.61
N TRP A 79 0.17 -10.43 14.48
CA TRP A 79 0.26 -11.61 15.34
C TRP A 79 0.91 -11.21 16.67
N PHE A 80 0.31 -11.62 17.78
CA PHE A 80 0.72 -11.32 19.17
C PHE A 80 1.12 -12.58 19.92
#